data_AF-A0A250YHZ1-F1
#
_entry.id   AF-A0A250YHZ1-F1
#
_cell.length_a   1.000
_cell.length_b   1.000
_cell.length_c   1.000
_cell.angle_alpha   90.00
_cell.angle_beta   90.00
_cell.angle_gamma   90.00
#
_symmetry.space_group_name_H-M   'P 1'
#
loop_
_entity.id
_entity.type
_entity.pdbx_description
1 polymer ?
#
loop_
_entity_poly.entity_id
_entity_poly.type
_entity_poly.pdbx_seq_one_letter_code
_entity_poly.pdbx_strand_id
1 'polypeptide(L)'
;MVLAAVPAKRALAGSAGLGLGGFGAPRRGAYEWGVRSTRKPEPPLDRVYEIPGLEPITYAGKMHFMPGLARPVFPPWDRGWNHPRFHRSPPIEEHSLYKDQTCYIFHQRCRLLEGVKQALWLTKTKLVEGLPEKVLSLADDPRNHIENQDKRVLNIISHARLWHSTEDIPKRETYCPVIMDSLIQLCKSQIVKHPSLARRICAQNYSLATTWNRESVLLQVRGSSGTRLNAKDPLPPIASREEVEATNNHVLETFYPVSPTIDLQQCNVYDVKNDTGFCEGYPYPYPHTLYFLERANIRPQRFHPDQLRAKMILFAFGNALAQARLLYGNTTKVLEQPIVVQSVGTDGRVFQFLVLQLNTTDLVSDEGVKNLVWVDSDQLLYQHFWCRPVIKKKVVVEPVGPIGFQPETFRKFLALYLHGAV
;
A
#
# COMPACT_ATOMS: atom_id res chain seq x y z
N MET A 1 5.93 13.33 51.42
CA MET A 1 5.03 14.10 50.53
C MET A 1 5.07 13.47 49.14
N VAL A 2 3.97 13.60 48.40
CA VAL A 2 3.72 13.12 47.03
C VAL A 2 3.16 11.69 46.96
N LEU A 3 1.84 11.64 47.06
CA LEU A 3 0.97 10.50 46.85
C LEU A 3 0.73 10.24 45.35
N ALA A 4 0.62 8.96 45.03
CA ALA A 4 0.33 8.38 43.73
C ALA A 4 -1.00 8.84 43.12
N ALA A 5 -1.03 8.95 41.79
CA ALA A 5 -2.26 9.10 41.01
C ALA A 5 -2.46 7.85 40.14
N VAL A 6 -3.47 7.04 40.50
CA VAL A 6 -4.07 5.98 39.68
C VAL A 6 -5.39 6.52 39.13
N PRO A 7 -5.75 6.32 37.85
CA PRO A 7 -7.04 6.76 37.33
C PRO A 7 -8.14 5.73 37.68
N ALA A 8 -9.13 6.18 38.46
CA ALA A 8 -10.32 5.40 38.78
C ALA A 8 -11.31 5.39 37.61
N LYS A 9 -11.67 4.18 37.15
CA LYS A 9 -12.87 3.90 36.36
C LYS A 9 -14.11 4.36 37.15
N ARG A 10 -14.89 5.31 36.61
CA ARG A 10 -16.25 5.58 37.09
C ARG A 10 -17.26 4.92 36.16
N ALA A 11 -17.79 3.78 36.62
CA ALA A 11 -19.10 3.31 36.21
C ALA A 11 -20.14 4.28 36.78
N LEU A 12 -20.96 4.88 35.91
CA LEU A 12 -22.14 5.64 36.32
C LEU A 12 -23.32 4.67 36.38
N ALA A 13 -23.60 4.16 37.57
CA ALA A 13 -24.88 3.56 37.91
C ALA A 13 -25.95 4.66 37.90
N GLY A 14 -27.06 4.39 37.22
CA GLY A 14 -28.17 5.32 37.07
C GLY A 14 -28.89 5.58 38.40
N SER A 15 -29.15 6.85 38.68
CA SER A 15 -30.10 7.28 39.71
C SER A 15 -31.51 7.29 39.12
N ALA A 16 -32.35 6.40 39.63
CA ALA A 16 -33.78 6.41 39.39
C ALA A 16 -34.47 7.52 40.20
N GLY A 17 -35.52 8.10 39.61
CA GLY A 17 -36.65 8.67 40.34
C GLY A 17 -36.59 10.17 40.63
N LEU A 18 -37.38 10.95 39.90
CA LEU A 18 -38.56 11.66 40.42
C LEU A 18 -39.12 12.59 39.34
N GLY A 19 -40.38 12.34 38.97
CA GLY A 19 -41.10 13.16 38.01
C GLY A 19 -41.53 14.48 38.62
N LEU A 20 -41.24 15.57 37.90
CA LEU A 20 -41.96 16.84 37.96
C LEU A 20 -41.98 17.41 36.54
N GLY A 21 -43.16 17.80 36.09
CA GLY A 21 -43.42 18.32 34.75
C GLY A 21 -42.52 19.52 34.43
N GLY A 22 -41.77 19.38 33.34
CA GLY A 22 -41.05 20.45 32.70
C GLY A 22 -41.00 20.13 31.22
N PHE A 23 -41.28 21.14 30.38
CA PHE A 23 -41.01 21.10 28.94
C PHE A 23 -39.52 20.84 28.71
N GLY A 24 -39.10 19.58 28.82
CA GLY A 24 -37.77 19.13 28.49
C GLY A 24 -37.67 19.15 26.98
N ALA A 25 -36.99 20.17 26.44
CA ALA A 25 -36.49 20.10 25.08
C ALA A 25 -35.81 18.73 24.91
N PRO A 26 -36.20 17.91 23.92
CA PRO A 26 -35.60 16.60 23.74
C PRO A 26 -34.09 16.84 23.62
N ARG A 27 -33.29 16.19 24.49
CA ARG A 27 -31.85 16.09 24.26
C ARG A 27 -31.71 15.62 22.84
N ARG A 28 -31.27 16.48 21.92
CA ARG A 28 -31.06 16.08 20.53
C ARG A 28 -30.09 14.92 20.61
N GLY A 29 -30.57 13.71 20.32
CA GLY A 29 -29.70 12.59 20.02
C GLY A 29 -28.69 13.04 18.96
N ALA A 30 -27.52 12.42 18.92
CA ALA A 30 -26.59 12.67 17.84
C ALA A 30 -27.31 12.56 16.49
N TYR A 31 -26.90 13.39 15.53
CA TYR A 31 -27.52 13.39 14.21
C TYR A 31 -27.32 12.02 13.52
N GLU A 32 -28.41 11.36 13.16
CA GLU A 32 -28.37 10.12 12.36
C GLU A 32 -28.37 10.44 10.86
N TRP A 33 -27.51 9.75 10.12
CA TRP A 33 -27.54 9.78 8.66
C TRP A 33 -28.70 8.93 8.11
N GLY A 34 -29.20 9.32 6.94
CA GLY A 34 -30.29 8.61 6.25
C GLY A 34 -31.66 9.13 6.66
N VAL A 35 -32.19 10.05 5.86
CA VAL A 35 -33.53 10.63 6.06
C VAL A 35 -34.59 9.53 5.98
N ARG A 36 -35.62 9.60 6.82
CA ARG A 36 -36.69 8.59 6.88
C ARG A 36 -37.34 8.30 5.52
N SER A 37 -37.48 9.30 4.66
CA SER A 37 -38.05 9.14 3.30
C SER A 37 -37.20 8.29 2.36
N THR A 38 -35.91 8.11 2.63
CA THR A 38 -35.02 7.24 1.83
C THR A 38 -34.81 5.86 2.45
N ARG A 39 -35.25 5.65 3.71
CA ARG A 39 -35.22 4.34 4.36
C ARG A 39 -36.34 3.45 3.80
N LYS A 40 -36.15 2.12 3.86
CA LYS A 40 -37.21 1.17 3.46
C LYS A 40 -38.44 1.40 4.34
N PRO A 41 -39.64 1.52 3.76
CA PRO A 41 -40.86 1.71 4.53
C PRO A 41 -41.17 0.44 5.33
N GLU A 42 -41.70 0.62 6.53
CA GLU A 42 -42.13 -0.48 7.39
C GLU A 42 -43.62 -0.77 7.14
N PRO A 43 -43.98 -1.98 6.67
CA PRO A 43 -45.38 -2.31 6.40
C PRO A 43 -46.11 -2.70 7.69
N PRO A 44 -47.33 -2.18 7.95
CA PRO A 44 -48.15 -2.62 9.08
C PRO A 44 -48.70 -4.04 8.88
N LEU A 45 -49.00 -4.73 9.98
CA LEU A 45 -49.72 -6.01 10.00
C LEU A 45 -51.22 -5.77 10.20
N ASP A 46 -52.04 -6.67 9.66
CA ASP A 46 -53.49 -6.65 9.85
C ASP A 46 -53.85 -7.11 11.28
N ARG A 47 -54.79 -6.43 11.93
CA ARG A 47 -55.18 -6.72 13.33
C ARG A 47 -55.71 -8.13 13.57
N VAL A 48 -56.15 -8.84 12.52
CA VAL A 48 -56.64 -10.22 12.65
C VAL A 48 -55.55 -11.14 13.19
N TYR A 49 -54.27 -10.85 12.92
CA TYR A 49 -53.13 -11.59 13.46
C TYR A 49 -52.91 -11.39 14.98
N GLU A 50 -53.58 -10.42 15.60
CA GLU A 50 -53.50 -10.18 17.05
C GLU A 50 -54.48 -11.07 17.84
N ILE A 51 -55.45 -11.70 17.18
CA ILE A 51 -56.48 -12.53 17.82
C ILE A 51 -55.99 -13.98 17.93
N PRO A 52 -55.70 -14.51 19.13
CA PRO A 52 -55.20 -15.86 19.28
C PRO A 52 -56.28 -16.89 18.90
N GLY A 53 -55.89 -17.93 18.15
CA GLY A 53 -56.79 -19.02 17.77
C GLY A 53 -57.75 -18.75 16.61
N LEU A 54 -57.68 -17.55 15.99
CA LEU A 54 -58.46 -17.22 14.81
C LEU A 54 -57.60 -17.33 13.55
N GLU A 55 -58.00 -18.16 12.59
CA GLU A 55 -57.30 -18.27 11.30
C GLU A 55 -57.68 -17.09 10.37
N PRO A 56 -56.71 -16.27 9.92
CA PRO A 56 -57.01 -15.15 9.04
C PRO A 56 -57.32 -15.61 7.62
N ILE A 57 -58.41 -15.09 7.03
CA ILE A 57 -58.74 -15.32 5.61
C ILE A 57 -57.88 -14.40 4.74
N THR A 58 -56.95 -14.98 3.99
CA THR A 58 -55.97 -14.26 3.15
C THR A 58 -56.13 -14.58 1.66
N TYR A 59 -55.46 -13.82 0.80
CA TYR A 59 -55.42 -14.09 -0.65
C TYR A 59 -54.33 -15.10 -1.08
N ALA A 60 -53.67 -15.80 -0.14
CA ALA A 60 -52.54 -16.69 -0.46
C ALA A 60 -52.84 -17.72 -1.55
N GLY A 61 -53.99 -18.41 -1.45
CA GLY A 61 -54.40 -19.43 -2.43
C GLY A 61 -54.77 -18.89 -3.82
N LYS A 62 -54.95 -17.57 -3.95
CA LYS A 62 -55.29 -16.93 -5.23
C LYS A 62 -54.06 -16.57 -6.07
N MET A 63 -52.85 -16.67 -5.51
CA MET A 63 -51.56 -16.37 -6.19
C MET A 63 -51.41 -14.94 -6.75
N HIS A 64 -52.36 -14.03 -6.46
CA HIS A 64 -52.28 -12.62 -6.80
C HIS A 64 -52.87 -11.76 -5.67
N PHE A 65 -52.41 -10.51 -5.57
CA PHE A 65 -52.90 -9.55 -4.59
C PHE A 65 -54.39 -9.26 -4.79
N MET A 66 -55.15 -9.14 -3.69
CA MET A 66 -56.56 -8.76 -3.71
C MET A 66 -56.87 -7.74 -2.61
N PRO A 67 -57.32 -6.52 -2.98
CA PRO A 67 -57.92 -5.61 -2.02
C PRO A 67 -59.13 -6.25 -1.32
N GLY A 68 -59.26 -6.07 -0.01
CA GLY A 68 -60.37 -6.59 0.80
C GLY A 68 -60.15 -7.94 1.48
N LEU A 69 -59.01 -8.61 1.23
CA LEU A 69 -58.55 -9.77 2.01
C LEU A 69 -57.30 -9.42 2.81
N ALA A 70 -57.09 -10.10 3.94
CA ALA A 70 -55.90 -9.88 4.76
C ALA A 70 -54.62 -10.29 4.01
N ARG A 71 -53.51 -9.58 4.26
CA ARG A 71 -52.20 -9.87 3.66
C ARG A 71 -51.64 -11.16 4.27
N PRO A 72 -51.25 -12.19 3.47
CA PRO A 72 -50.63 -13.40 3.99
C PRO A 72 -49.19 -13.15 4.46
N VAL A 73 -48.78 -13.87 5.51
CA VAL A 73 -47.39 -13.95 5.97
C VAL A 73 -46.80 -15.25 5.43
N PHE A 74 -45.86 -15.14 4.50
CA PHE A 74 -45.18 -16.31 3.93
C PHE A 74 -43.98 -16.71 4.79
N PRO A 75 -43.68 -18.02 4.92
CA PRO A 75 -42.44 -18.46 5.54
C PRO A 75 -41.23 -18.01 4.70
N PRO A 76 -40.02 -17.92 5.30
CA PRO A 76 -38.81 -17.63 4.54
C PRO A 76 -38.61 -18.70 3.46
N TRP A 77 -38.59 -18.26 2.20
CA TRP A 77 -38.29 -19.14 1.07
C TRP A 77 -36.78 -19.23 0.87
N ASP A 78 -36.28 -20.46 0.83
CA ASP A 78 -34.94 -20.78 0.36
C ASP A 78 -35.02 -21.66 -0.89
N ARG A 79 -34.01 -21.52 -1.74
CA ARG A 79 -33.91 -22.18 -3.03
C ARG A 79 -33.58 -23.67 -2.89
N GLY A 80 -32.84 -24.06 -1.86
CA GLY A 80 -32.38 -25.44 -1.63
C GLY A 80 -31.27 -25.93 -2.57
N TRP A 81 -30.78 -25.07 -3.48
CA TRP A 81 -29.66 -25.39 -4.38
C TRP A 81 -28.83 -24.15 -4.71
N ASN A 82 -27.55 -24.34 -5.03
CA ASN A 82 -26.60 -23.26 -5.27
C ASN A 82 -26.69 -22.73 -6.71
N HIS A 83 -26.85 -21.41 -6.85
CA HIS A 83 -26.79 -20.75 -8.15
C HIS A 83 -25.79 -19.58 -8.11
N PRO A 84 -24.71 -19.59 -8.93
CA PRO A 84 -23.65 -18.59 -8.86
C PRO A 84 -24.13 -17.13 -8.94
N ARG A 85 -25.05 -16.80 -9.87
CA ARG A 85 -25.55 -15.42 -10.04
C ARG A 85 -26.51 -14.94 -8.94
N PHE A 86 -27.04 -15.85 -8.13
CA PHE A 86 -28.03 -15.52 -7.08
C PHE A 86 -27.56 -15.98 -5.70
N HIS A 87 -26.26 -16.21 -5.55
CA HIS A 87 -25.66 -16.60 -4.29
C HIS A 87 -25.76 -15.45 -3.28
N ARG A 88 -26.19 -15.78 -2.07
CA ARG A 88 -26.15 -14.88 -0.91
C ARG A 88 -25.06 -15.41 0.01
N SER A 89 -24.02 -14.61 0.21
CA SER A 89 -22.96 -14.95 1.16
C SER A 89 -23.54 -15.07 2.57
N PRO A 90 -23.03 -16.00 3.40
CA PRO A 90 -23.41 -16.06 4.80
C PRO A 90 -23.03 -14.76 5.53
N PRO A 91 -23.60 -14.52 6.72
CA PRO A 91 -23.11 -13.48 7.63
C PRO A 91 -21.61 -13.58 7.87
N ILE A 92 -20.98 -12.44 8.17
CA ILE A 92 -19.52 -12.34 8.34
C ILE A 92 -19.00 -13.27 9.45
N GLU A 93 -19.77 -13.42 10.53
CA GLU A 93 -19.43 -14.23 11.70
C GLU A 93 -19.41 -15.73 11.41
N GLU A 94 -20.19 -16.19 10.43
CA GLU A 94 -20.26 -17.59 10.00
C GLU A 94 -19.17 -17.95 8.98
N HIS A 95 -18.36 -16.98 8.56
CA HIS A 95 -17.32 -17.20 7.56
C HIS A 95 -16.16 -18.01 8.17
N SER A 96 -15.67 -19.02 7.45
CA SER A 96 -14.64 -19.96 7.96
C SER A 96 -13.30 -19.32 8.36
N LEU A 97 -12.99 -18.15 7.80
CA LEU A 97 -11.79 -17.37 8.06
C LEU A 97 -12.03 -16.20 9.04
N TYR A 98 -13.18 -16.17 9.71
CA TYR A 98 -13.49 -15.17 10.72
C TYR A 98 -12.62 -15.37 11.96
N LYS A 99 -12.14 -14.25 12.53
CA LYS A 99 -11.34 -14.18 13.74
C LYS A 99 -11.78 -12.99 14.58
N ASP A 100 -11.83 -13.18 15.89
CA ASP A 100 -12.20 -12.11 16.84
C ASP A 100 -11.15 -11.00 16.88
N GLN A 101 -9.87 -11.35 16.78
CA GLN A 101 -8.78 -10.38 16.71
C GLN A 101 -8.78 -9.70 15.34
N THR A 102 -8.90 -8.36 15.33
CA THR A 102 -8.85 -7.55 14.12
C THR A 102 -7.46 -7.55 13.49
N CYS A 103 -7.39 -7.68 12.17
CA CYS A 103 -6.17 -7.50 11.38
C CYS A 103 -6.25 -6.19 10.58
N TYR A 104 -5.16 -5.42 10.57
CA TYR A 104 -5.06 -4.22 9.76
C TYR A 104 -4.23 -4.51 8.50
N ILE A 105 -4.90 -4.43 7.36
CA ILE A 105 -4.33 -4.77 6.06
C ILE A 105 -3.89 -3.49 5.34
N PHE A 106 -2.61 -3.41 5.01
CA PHE A 106 -2.05 -2.44 4.08
C PHE A 106 -2.07 -3.02 2.66
N HIS A 107 -2.76 -2.35 1.74
CA HIS A 107 -2.77 -2.68 0.32
C HIS A 107 -2.40 -1.48 -0.55
N GLN A 108 -2.19 -1.70 -1.85
CA GLN A 108 -1.73 -0.70 -2.81
C GLN A 108 -2.57 0.59 -2.93
N ARG A 109 -3.77 0.63 -2.34
CA ARG A 109 -4.68 1.80 -2.33
C ARG A 109 -4.79 2.47 -0.96
N CYS A 110 -4.21 1.91 0.10
CA CYS A 110 -4.12 2.56 1.40
C CYS A 110 -3.25 3.82 1.26
N ARG A 111 -3.72 4.94 1.82
CA ARG A 111 -3.06 6.25 1.73
C ARG A 111 -2.79 6.73 3.15
N LEU A 112 -1.58 6.48 3.64
CA LEU A 112 -1.22 6.83 5.01
C LEU A 112 -1.31 8.35 5.25
N LEU A 113 -1.81 8.73 6.41
CA LEU A 113 -1.95 10.13 6.80
C LEU A 113 -0.59 10.78 7.07
N GLU A 114 0.20 10.20 7.97
CA GLU A 114 1.52 10.70 8.40
C GLU A 114 2.67 10.20 7.49
N GLY A 115 2.31 9.54 6.39
CA GLY A 115 3.23 9.07 5.36
C GLY A 115 4.42 8.28 5.91
N VAL A 116 5.64 8.80 5.70
CA VAL A 116 6.88 8.07 6.04
C VAL A 116 6.98 7.77 7.54
N LYS A 117 6.60 8.72 8.41
CA LYS A 117 6.69 8.52 9.88
C LYS A 117 5.86 7.32 10.34
N GLN A 118 4.63 7.20 9.82
CA GLN A 118 3.76 6.06 10.11
C GLN A 118 4.37 4.75 9.60
N ALA A 119 4.94 4.74 8.38
CA ALA A 119 5.57 3.55 7.84
C ALA A 119 6.82 3.11 8.63
N LEU A 120 7.64 4.05 9.10
CA LEU A 120 8.82 3.76 9.94
C LEU A 120 8.42 3.11 11.27
N TRP A 121 7.35 3.61 11.90
CA TRP A 121 6.84 3.03 13.15
C TRP A 121 6.25 1.64 12.94
N LEU A 122 5.46 1.43 11.89
CA LEU A 122 4.85 0.12 11.56
C LEU A 122 5.90 -0.96 11.23
N THR A 123 7.04 -0.55 10.69
CA THR A 123 8.12 -1.47 10.24
C THR A 123 9.31 -1.56 11.19
N LYS A 124 9.29 -0.81 12.32
CA LYS A 124 10.42 -0.69 13.26
C LYS A 124 11.73 -0.38 12.53
N THR A 125 11.72 0.72 11.78
CA THR A 125 12.81 1.10 10.88
C THR A 125 13.31 2.51 11.17
N LYS A 126 14.63 2.70 11.15
CA LYS A 126 15.30 4.01 11.20
C LYS A 126 15.51 4.53 9.78
N LEU A 127 15.15 5.79 9.56
CA LEU A 127 15.38 6.51 8.32
C LEU A 127 16.81 7.08 8.27
N VAL A 128 17.44 6.96 7.12
CA VAL A 128 18.69 7.63 6.75
C VAL A 128 18.43 8.41 5.45
N GLU A 129 18.76 9.69 5.45
CA GLU A 129 18.61 10.52 4.26
C GLU A 129 19.75 10.27 3.27
N GLY A 130 19.42 10.23 1.99
CA GLY A 130 20.37 9.92 0.92
C GLY A 130 20.54 8.43 0.67
N LEU A 131 21.17 8.09 -0.46
CA LEU A 131 21.51 6.71 -0.79
C LEU A 131 22.84 6.29 -0.17
N PRO A 132 23.05 4.98 0.08
CA PRO A 132 24.32 4.50 0.61
C PRO A 132 25.49 4.80 -0.33
N GLU A 133 26.65 5.14 0.24
CA GLU A 133 27.87 5.45 -0.52
C GLU A 133 28.28 4.29 -1.44
N LYS A 134 28.16 3.04 -0.98
CA LYS A 134 28.41 1.82 -1.78
C LYS A 134 27.59 1.76 -3.06
N VAL A 135 26.37 2.31 -3.04
CA VAL A 135 25.50 2.36 -4.22
C VAL A 135 25.89 3.52 -5.10
N LEU A 136 26.14 4.70 -4.52
CA LEU A 136 26.55 5.89 -5.27
C LEU A 136 27.89 5.70 -6.00
N SER A 137 28.86 5.02 -5.38
CA SER A 137 30.17 4.73 -5.98
C SER A 137 30.06 3.90 -7.27
N LEU A 138 28.99 3.11 -7.44
CA LEU A 138 28.75 2.35 -8.68
C LEU A 138 28.40 3.26 -9.86
N ALA A 139 27.71 4.37 -9.61
CA ALA A 139 27.40 5.36 -10.64
C ALA A 139 28.60 6.26 -10.95
N ASP A 140 29.47 6.51 -9.98
CA ASP A 140 30.63 7.38 -10.15
C ASP A 140 31.75 6.71 -10.96
N ASP A 141 31.81 5.37 -11.00
CA ASP A 141 32.79 4.66 -11.80
C ASP A 141 32.59 4.95 -13.31
N PRO A 142 33.58 5.56 -14.01
CA PRO A 142 33.50 5.82 -15.44
C PRO A 142 33.27 4.55 -16.28
N ARG A 143 33.65 3.37 -15.78
CA ARG A 143 33.45 2.08 -16.48
C ARG A 143 31.98 1.73 -16.65
N ASN A 144 31.15 2.14 -15.68
CA ASN A 144 29.72 1.84 -15.62
C ASN A 144 28.86 2.81 -16.44
N HIS A 145 29.44 3.89 -16.94
CA HIS A 145 28.71 4.89 -17.72
C HIS A 145 28.23 4.31 -19.06
N ILE A 146 27.01 4.71 -19.45
CA ILE A 146 26.42 4.34 -20.74
C ILE A 146 26.94 5.29 -21.82
N GLU A 147 27.28 4.76 -22.99
CA GLU A 147 27.66 5.58 -24.13
C GLU A 147 26.53 6.54 -24.54
N ASN A 148 26.84 7.84 -24.64
CA ASN A 148 25.86 8.89 -24.93
C ASN A 148 24.64 8.84 -23.98
N GLN A 149 24.86 8.51 -22.70
CA GLN A 149 23.82 8.33 -21.68
C GLN A 149 22.75 9.41 -21.74
N ASP A 150 23.14 10.67 -21.62
CA ASP A 150 22.21 11.80 -21.53
C ASP A 150 21.35 11.93 -22.78
N LYS A 151 21.94 11.76 -23.97
CA LYS A 151 21.20 11.77 -25.24
C LYS A 151 20.20 10.62 -25.33
N ARG A 152 20.58 9.42 -24.88
CA ARG A 152 19.68 8.25 -24.87
C ARG A 152 18.52 8.46 -23.91
N VAL A 153 18.78 9.01 -22.72
CA VAL A 153 17.73 9.32 -21.73
C VAL A 153 16.80 10.41 -22.25
N LEU A 154 17.33 11.48 -22.85
CA LEU A 154 16.52 12.53 -23.48
C LEU A 154 15.63 11.97 -24.62
N ASN A 155 16.16 11.04 -25.42
CA ASN A 155 15.37 10.36 -26.45
C ASN A 155 14.27 9.49 -25.86
N ILE A 156 14.51 8.79 -24.74
CA ILE A 156 13.48 8.02 -24.03
C ILE A 156 12.38 8.93 -23.51
N ILE A 157 12.74 10.05 -22.88
CA ILE A 157 11.77 11.03 -22.38
C ILE A 157 10.91 11.56 -23.54
N SER A 158 11.55 11.92 -24.65
CA SER A 158 10.88 12.46 -25.84
C SER A 158 10.00 11.43 -26.53
N HIS A 159 10.47 10.18 -26.63
CA HIS A 159 9.68 9.08 -27.14
C HIS A 159 8.41 8.88 -26.31
N ALA A 160 8.54 8.71 -25.00
CA ALA A 160 7.37 8.43 -24.16
C ALA A 160 6.39 9.61 -24.09
N ARG A 161 6.87 10.85 -24.10
CA ARG A 161 6.07 12.07 -23.94
C ARG A 161 5.52 12.64 -25.25
N LEU A 162 5.99 12.19 -26.40
CA LEU A 162 5.58 12.74 -27.69
C LEU A 162 5.43 11.68 -28.79
N TRP A 163 6.45 10.85 -29.03
CA TRP A 163 6.47 9.98 -30.23
C TRP A 163 5.75 8.63 -30.06
N HIS A 164 5.47 8.21 -28.82
CA HIS A 164 4.95 6.88 -28.54
C HIS A 164 3.48 6.70 -28.96
N SER A 165 2.67 7.75 -28.86
CA SER A 165 1.24 7.71 -29.22
C SER A 165 0.93 8.66 -30.37
N THR A 166 -0.18 8.39 -31.05
CA THR A 166 -0.73 9.30 -32.07
C THR A 166 -1.40 10.55 -31.49
N GLU A 167 -1.70 10.55 -30.18
CA GLU A 167 -2.21 11.73 -29.46
C GLU A 167 -1.12 12.80 -29.31
N ASP A 168 -1.48 14.07 -29.51
CA ASP A 168 -0.54 15.19 -29.39
C ASP A 168 0.08 15.35 -27.98
N ILE A 169 -0.68 15.01 -26.95
CA ILE A 169 -0.27 15.11 -25.54
C ILE A 169 -0.63 13.80 -24.84
N PRO A 170 0.30 12.84 -24.78
CA PRO A 170 0.06 11.55 -24.13
C PRO A 170 -0.29 11.73 -22.64
N LYS A 171 -1.27 10.95 -22.19
CA LYS A 171 -1.70 10.89 -20.79
C LYS A 171 -0.65 10.22 -19.90
N ARG A 172 -0.67 10.52 -18.60
CA ARG A 172 0.27 9.94 -17.60
C ARG A 172 0.16 8.44 -17.51
N GLU A 173 -1.05 7.93 -17.59
CA GLU A 173 -1.32 6.49 -17.61
C GLU A 173 -0.58 5.77 -18.74
N THR A 174 -0.33 6.48 -19.84
CA THR A 174 0.38 5.97 -21.02
C THR A 174 1.89 6.17 -20.89
N TYR A 175 2.39 7.38 -20.66
CA TYR A 175 3.84 7.63 -20.73
C TYR A 175 4.61 7.16 -19.51
N CYS A 176 4.00 7.14 -18.31
CA CYS A 176 4.70 6.77 -17.08
C CYS A 176 5.29 5.34 -17.12
N PRO A 177 4.51 4.28 -17.47
CA PRO A 177 5.07 2.94 -17.64
C PRO A 177 6.11 2.87 -18.77
N VAL A 178 5.88 3.56 -19.90
CA VAL A 178 6.81 3.55 -21.05
C VAL A 178 8.16 4.14 -20.70
N ILE A 179 8.20 5.26 -19.96
CA ILE A 179 9.45 5.83 -19.44
C ILE A 179 10.16 4.79 -18.58
N MET A 180 9.45 4.20 -17.61
CA MET A 180 10.06 3.25 -16.68
C MET A 180 10.65 2.04 -17.40
N ASP A 181 9.88 1.39 -18.26
CA ASP A 181 10.30 0.19 -18.98
C ASP A 181 11.47 0.51 -19.92
N SER A 182 11.45 1.69 -20.57
CA SER A 182 12.55 2.13 -21.44
C SER A 182 13.84 2.42 -20.66
N LEU A 183 13.75 3.01 -19.46
CA LEU A 183 14.90 3.24 -18.59
C LEU A 183 15.48 1.92 -18.06
N ILE A 184 14.63 0.96 -17.67
CA ILE A 184 15.07 -0.39 -17.28
C ILE A 184 15.78 -1.06 -18.46
N GLN A 185 15.21 -0.98 -19.67
CA GLN A 185 15.80 -1.55 -20.88
C GLN A 185 17.15 -0.90 -21.23
N LEU A 186 17.29 0.41 -21.02
CA LEU A 186 18.55 1.11 -21.20
C LEU A 186 19.60 0.63 -20.18
N CYS A 187 19.24 0.44 -18.92
CA CYS A 187 20.15 -0.11 -17.91
C CYS A 187 20.53 -1.55 -18.24
N LYS A 188 19.58 -2.36 -18.72
CA LYS A 188 19.79 -3.73 -19.19
C LYS A 188 20.74 -3.82 -20.38
N SER A 189 20.91 -2.76 -21.18
CA SER A 189 21.87 -2.77 -22.29
C SER A 189 23.33 -2.91 -21.82
N GLN A 190 23.62 -2.73 -20.53
CA GLN A 190 24.95 -2.91 -19.94
C GLN A 190 25.31 -4.39 -19.66
N ILE A 191 24.47 -5.37 -20.04
CA ILE A 191 24.78 -6.81 -19.90
C ILE A 191 26.13 -7.18 -20.53
N VAL A 192 26.51 -6.52 -21.63
CA VAL A 192 27.81 -6.79 -22.30
C VAL A 192 28.99 -6.45 -21.40
N LYS A 193 28.89 -5.37 -20.60
CA LYS A 193 29.92 -5.01 -19.62
C LYS A 193 29.84 -5.87 -18.36
N HIS A 194 28.62 -6.17 -17.93
CA HIS A 194 28.31 -6.87 -16.67
C HIS A 194 27.43 -8.10 -16.92
N PRO A 195 28.02 -9.27 -17.25
CA PRO A 195 27.27 -10.49 -17.58
C PRO A 195 26.38 -11.01 -16.45
N SER A 196 26.68 -10.68 -15.19
CA SER A 196 25.88 -10.98 -14.00
C SER A 196 24.45 -10.44 -14.09
N LEU A 197 24.21 -9.36 -14.84
CA LEU A 197 22.87 -8.80 -15.09
C LEU A 197 21.93 -9.78 -15.82
N ALA A 198 22.46 -10.79 -16.53
CA ALA A 198 21.66 -11.82 -17.18
C ALA A 198 20.94 -12.76 -16.18
N ARG A 199 21.33 -12.75 -14.90
CA ARG A 199 20.75 -13.59 -13.83
C ARG A 199 19.54 -12.93 -13.16
N ARG A 200 18.85 -12.02 -13.85
CA ARG A 200 17.75 -11.20 -13.30
C ARG A 200 16.58 -11.12 -14.27
N ILE A 201 15.35 -11.05 -13.76
CA ILE A 201 14.14 -10.90 -14.58
C ILE A 201 13.16 -9.90 -13.96
N CYS A 202 12.43 -9.16 -14.78
CA CYS A 202 11.30 -8.35 -14.33
C CYS A 202 10.03 -9.20 -14.35
N ALA A 203 9.44 -9.45 -13.19
CA ALA A 203 8.14 -10.10 -13.05
C ALA A 203 7.03 -9.05 -12.86
N GLN A 204 5.87 -9.32 -13.44
CA GLN A 204 4.65 -8.52 -13.30
C GLN A 204 3.54 -9.37 -12.68
N ASN A 205 2.50 -8.73 -12.14
CA ASN A 205 1.30 -9.39 -11.60
C ASN A 205 1.54 -10.43 -10.49
N TYR A 206 2.63 -10.31 -9.73
CA TYR A 206 2.84 -11.11 -8.53
C TYR A 206 2.04 -10.54 -7.35
N SER A 207 1.70 -11.35 -6.35
CA SER A 207 1.03 -10.88 -5.14
C SER A 207 1.80 -11.31 -3.91
N LEU A 208 2.21 -10.35 -3.09
CA LEU A 208 2.82 -10.59 -1.78
C LEU A 208 1.73 -10.68 -0.71
N ALA A 209 1.94 -11.53 0.30
CA ALA A 209 1.27 -11.43 1.59
C ALA A 209 2.27 -11.65 2.73
N THR A 210 2.25 -10.80 3.76
CA THR A 210 3.11 -10.97 4.93
C THR A 210 2.44 -10.37 6.15
N THR A 211 2.48 -11.08 7.26
CA THR A 211 1.80 -10.70 8.52
C THR A 211 2.82 -10.44 9.60
N TRP A 212 2.62 -9.48 10.49
CA TRP A 212 3.47 -9.35 11.68
C TRP A 212 2.74 -8.64 12.79
N ASN A 213 3.27 -8.76 14.00
CA ASN A 213 2.75 -8.04 15.15
C ASN A 213 3.62 -6.82 15.42
N ARG A 214 2.98 -5.69 15.70
CA ARG A 214 3.59 -4.52 16.36
C ARG A 214 2.81 -4.30 17.65
N GLU A 215 3.50 -4.32 18.78
CA GLU A 215 2.86 -4.32 20.10
C GLU A 215 1.81 -5.45 20.19
N SER A 216 0.53 -5.11 20.43
CA SER A 216 -0.60 -6.06 20.45
C SER A 216 -1.44 -6.06 19.17
N VAL A 217 -0.97 -5.42 18.09
CA VAL A 217 -1.71 -5.24 16.84
C VAL A 217 -1.20 -6.16 15.75
N LEU A 218 -2.12 -6.90 15.11
CA LEU A 218 -1.82 -7.73 13.96
C LEU A 218 -1.91 -6.90 12.67
N LEU A 219 -0.79 -6.86 11.94
CA LEU A 219 -0.64 -6.14 10.68
C LEU A 219 -0.44 -7.13 9.53
N GLN A 220 -0.92 -6.76 8.35
CA GLN A 220 -0.67 -7.51 7.13
C GLN A 220 -0.38 -6.57 5.96
N VAL A 221 0.67 -6.83 5.19
CA VAL A 221 0.84 -6.23 3.87
C VAL A 221 0.34 -7.22 2.83
N ARG A 222 -0.49 -6.74 1.90
CA ARG A 222 -1.01 -7.56 0.81
C ARG A 222 -1.02 -6.79 -0.51
N GLY A 223 -0.63 -7.48 -1.58
CA GLY A 223 -0.87 -7.05 -2.95
C GLY A 223 0.37 -7.07 -3.82
N SER A 224 0.25 -6.48 -4.99
CA SER A 224 1.32 -6.35 -5.98
C SER A 224 1.99 -4.99 -5.88
N SER A 225 3.31 -4.95 -6.05
CA SER A 225 3.97 -3.75 -6.59
C SER A 225 4.11 -3.98 -8.09
N GLY A 226 3.81 -2.97 -8.92
CA GLY A 226 3.58 -3.14 -10.37
C GLY A 226 4.56 -4.11 -11.05
N THR A 227 5.82 -3.70 -11.18
CA THR A 227 6.90 -4.53 -11.72
C THR A 227 7.92 -4.80 -10.62
N ARG A 228 8.40 -6.03 -10.52
CA ARG A 228 9.46 -6.42 -9.56
C ARG A 228 10.62 -7.06 -10.30
N LEU A 229 11.82 -6.51 -10.11
CA LEU A 229 13.06 -7.13 -10.55
C LEU A 229 13.45 -8.23 -9.55
N ASN A 230 13.56 -9.46 -10.02
CA ASN A 230 14.02 -10.61 -9.26
C ASN A 230 15.41 -11.03 -9.71
N ALA A 231 16.22 -11.57 -8.80
CA ALA A 231 17.55 -12.09 -9.06
C ALA A 231 17.71 -13.52 -8.55
N LYS A 232 18.70 -14.24 -9.09
CA LYS A 232 19.13 -15.55 -8.56
C LYS A 232 19.88 -15.44 -7.24
N ASP A 233 20.61 -14.34 -7.07
CA ASP A 233 21.50 -14.11 -5.95
C ASP A 233 20.95 -12.92 -5.12
N PRO A 234 20.95 -12.98 -3.78
CA PRO A 234 20.43 -11.90 -2.94
C PRO A 234 21.37 -10.68 -2.96
N LEU A 235 20.81 -9.50 -2.64
CA LEU A 235 21.60 -8.29 -2.50
C LEU A 235 22.50 -8.35 -1.26
N PRO A 236 23.74 -7.81 -1.34
CA PRO A 236 24.64 -7.78 -0.19
C PRO A 236 24.17 -6.79 0.88
N PRO A 237 24.54 -7.01 2.16
CA PRO A 237 24.26 -6.08 3.24
C PRO A 237 24.98 -4.75 3.03
N ILE A 238 24.28 -3.65 3.35
CA ILE A 238 24.80 -2.29 3.21
C ILE A 238 25.46 -1.85 4.50
N ALA A 239 24.70 -1.86 5.59
CA ALA A 239 25.19 -1.46 6.91
C ALA A 239 26.00 -2.58 7.57
N SER A 240 27.05 -2.19 8.29
CA SER A 240 27.87 -3.10 9.10
C SER A 240 27.11 -3.55 10.36
N ARG A 241 27.62 -4.59 11.05
CA ARG A 241 27.01 -5.05 12.31
C ARG A 241 27.00 -3.96 13.38
N GLU A 242 28.07 -3.16 13.45
CA GLU A 242 28.20 -2.04 14.39
C GLU A 242 27.14 -0.96 14.16
N GLU A 243 26.88 -0.59 12.89
CA GLU A 243 25.83 0.36 12.55
C GLU A 243 24.44 -0.16 12.92
N VAL A 244 24.21 -1.47 12.74
CA VAL A 244 22.97 -2.14 13.09
C VAL A 244 22.79 -2.16 14.61
N GLU A 245 23.83 -2.48 15.39
CA GLU A 245 23.78 -2.45 16.85
C GLU A 245 23.57 -1.03 17.39
N ALA A 246 24.17 -0.01 16.76
CA ALA A 246 23.97 1.39 17.10
C ALA A 246 22.50 1.85 16.95
N THR A 247 21.68 1.15 16.16
CA THR A 247 20.24 1.45 16.06
C THR A 247 19.45 1.16 17.33
N ASN A 248 20.01 0.42 18.29
CA ASN A 248 19.37 0.16 19.57
C ASN A 248 19.06 1.48 20.31
N ASN A 249 19.97 2.45 20.21
CA ASN A 249 19.83 3.78 20.84
C ASN A 249 18.80 4.68 20.14
N HIS A 250 18.37 4.34 18.92
CA HIS A 250 17.42 5.15 18.18
C HIS A 250 16.00 4.92 18.71
N VAL A 251 15.27 5.99 18.99
CA VAL A 251 13.85 5.95 19.40
C VAL A 251 12.98 6.29 18.20
N LEU A 252 11.93 5.51 17.98
CA LEU A 252 10.97 5.77 16.90
C LEU A 252 10.10 6.98 17.25
N GLU A 253 9.91 7.88 16.28
CA GLU A 253 9.03 9.02 16.47
C GLU A 253 7.57 8.57 16.65
N THR A 254 6.92 9.08 17.68
CA THR A 254 5.48 8.92 17.91
C THR A 254 4.72 10.13 17.34
N PHE A 255 3.52 9.90 16.82
CA PHE A 255 2.66 10.94 16.22
C PHE A 255 1.29 11.02 16.93
N TYR A 256 1.32 10.99 18.27
CA TYR A 256 0.12 11.17 19.09
C TYR A 256 -0.57 12.51 18.77
N PRO A 257 -1.90 12.56 18.59
CA PRO A 257 -2.93 11.57 18.96
C PRO A 257 -3.33 10.58 17.86
N VAL A 258 -2.67 10.63 16.70
CA VAL A 258 -3.03 9.79 15.55
C VAL A 258 -2.58 8.34 15.81
N SER A 259 -3.50 7.38 15.61
CA SER A 259 -3.18 5.96 15.72
C SER A 259 -2.31 5.50 14.55
N PRO A 260 -1.26 4.68 14.77
CA PRO A 260 -0.47 4.08 13.70
C PRO A 260 -1.27 3.22 12.72
N THR A 261 -2.47 2.77 13.10
CA THR A 261 -3.36 1.95 12.27
C THR A 261 -4.32 2.76 11.39
N ILE A 262 -4.27 4.10 11.44
CA ILE A 262 -5.11 4.95 10.59
C ILE A 262 -4.88 4.68 9.10
N ASP A 263 -5.93 4.76 8.29
CA ASP A 263 -5.94 4.49 6.85
C ASP A 263 -5.53 3.07 6.41
N LEU A 264 -5.43 2.14 7.37
CA LEU A 264 -5.33 0.69 7.09
C LEU A 264 -6.73 0.07 7.02
N GLN A 265 -6.87 -0.97 6.20
CA GLN A 265 -8.13 -1.70 6.09
C GLN A 265 -8.30 -2.63 7.30
N GLN A 266 -9.24 -2.32 8.19
CA GLN A 266 -9.59 -3.20 9.31
C GLN A 266 -10.45 -4.38 8.82
N CYS A 267 -10.00 -5.61 9.09
CA CYS A 267 -10.69 -6.84 8.68
C CYS A 267 -10.68 -7.90 9.79
N ASN A 268 -11.82 -8.57 9.98
CA ASN A 268 -11.96 -9.73 10.87
C ASN A 268 -11.97 -11.05 10.12
N VAL A 269 -12.19 -11.01 8.79
CA VAL A 269 -12.10 -12.19 7.92
C VAL A 269 -10.78 -12.12 7.16
N TYR A 270 -9.79 -12.85 7.63
CA TYR A 270 -8.45 -12.84 7.04
C TYR A 270 -7.70 -14.15 7.27
N ASP A 271 -6.74 -14.39 6.38
CA ASP A 271 -5.83 -15.51 6.45
C ASP A 271 -4.42 -15.05 6.83
N VAL A 272 -3.83 -15.71 7.83
CA VAL A 272 -2.48 -15.41 8.31
C VAL A 272 -1.51 -16.26 7.50
N LYS A 273 -1.05 -15.69 6.40
CA LYS A 273 -0.11 -16.34 5.51
C LYS A 273 1.08 -15.46 5.16
N ASN A 274 2.18 -16.13 4.85
CA ASN A 274 3.38 -15.53 4.28
C ASN A 274 3.57 -16.10 2.89
N ASP A 275 3.56 -15.21 1.91
CA ASP A 275 3.61 -15.55 0.50
C ASP A 275 4.53 -14.55 -0.20
N THR A 276 5.61 -15.07 -0.78
CA THR A 276 6.59 -14.27 -1.55
C THR A 276 6.07 -13.89 -2.94
N GLY A 277 4.92 -14.44 -3.35
CA GLY A 277 4.29 -14.28 -4.65
C GLY A 277 4.73 -15.29 -5.70
N PHE A 278 5.58 -16.25 -5.34
CA PHE A 278 6.08 -17.30 -6.22
C PHE A 278 6.10 -18.64 -5.47
N CYS A 279 5.87 -19.72 -6.20
CA CYS A 279 5.98 -21.06 -5.65
C CYS A 279 7.44 -21.40 -5.32
N GLU A 280 7.61 -22.36 -4.41
CA GLU A 280 8.91 -22.95 -4.11
C GLU A 280 9.56 -23.52 -5.39
N GLY A 281 10.89 -23.38 -5.51
CA GLY A 281 11.63 -23.77 -6.70
C GLY A 281 11.66 -22.74 -7.84
N TYR A 282 11.06 -21.57 -7.66
CA TYR A 282 11.14 -20.50 -8.67
C TYR A 282 12.61 -20.05 -8.89
N PRO A 283 13.11 -19.97 -10.14
CA PRO A 283 14.54 -19.73 -10.39
C PRO A 283 15.08 -18.37 -9.95
N TYR A 284 14.22 -17.37 -9.72
CA TYR A 284 14.61 -16.01 -9.33
C TYR A 284 13.87 -15.60 -8.04
N PRO A 285 14.16 -16.23 -6.89
CA PRO A 285 13.34 -16.08 -5.69
C PRO A 285 13.56 -14.71 -5.01
N TYR A 286 14.75 -14.12 -5.15
CA TYR A 286 15.13 -12.94 -4.37
C TYR A 286 14.68 -11.64 -5.05
N PRO A 287 13.87 -10.80 -4.37
CA PRO A 287 13.46 -9.50 -4.87
C PRO A 287 14.64 -8.53 -4.80
N HIS A 288 15.01 -7.96 -5.94
CA HIS A 288 16.10 -7.00 -6.06
C HIS A 288 15.57 -5.56 -5.95
N THR A 289 14.67 -5.15 -6.87
CA THR A 289 14.08 -3.81 -6.90
C THR A 289 12.59 -3.87 -7.18
N LEU A 290 11.79 -3.16 -6.38
CA LEU A 290 10.37 -2.96 -6.61
C LEU A 290 10.12 -1.66 -7.36
N TYR A 291 9.31 -1.69 -8.41
CA TYR A 291 9.02 -0.52 -9.24
C TYR A 291 7.57 -0.08 -9.08
N PHE A 292 7.39 1.13 -8.54
CA PHE A 292 6.09 1.75 -8.30
C PHE A 292 5.83 2.86 -9.31
N LEU A 293 4.66 2.78 -9.96
CA LEU A 293 4.22 3.76 -10.94
C LEU A 293 3.00 4.51 -10.41
N GLU A 294 3.13 5.82 -10.27
CA GLU A 294 2.00 6.72 -10.08
C GLU A 294 1.47 7.16 -11.45
N ARG A 295 0.59 6.33 -11.98
CA ARG A 295 0.08 6.48 -13.34
C ARG A 295 -1.17 7.34 -13.43
N ALA A 296 -1.91 7.59 -12.34
CA ALA A 296 -3.25 8.18 -12.43
C ALA A 296 -3.22 9.59 -13.05
N ASN A 297 -4.11 9.82 -14.03
CA ASN A 297 -4.19 11.12 -14.70
C ASN A 297 -4.74 12.22 -13.77
N ILE A 298 -5.68 11.86 -12.90
CA ILE A 298 -6.44 12.80 -12.07
C ILE A 298 -5.71 13.04 -10.73
N ARG A 299 -5.43 14.30 -10.41
CA ARG A 299 -4.62 14.69 -9.24
C ARG A 299 -5.07 14.08 -7.90
N PRO A 300 -6.37 14.11 -7.52
CA PRO A 300 -6.83 13.48 -6.29
C PRO A 300 -6.60 11.97 -6.21
N GLN A 301 -6.49 11.27 -7.34
CA GLN A 301 -6.25 9.83 -7.36
C GLN A 301 -4.77 9.47 -7.22
N ARG A 302 -3.88 10.45 -7.42
CA ARG A 302 -2.43 10.27 -7.27
C ARG A 302 -2.03 10.26 -5.81
N PHE A 303 -1.09 9.39 -5.46
CA PHE A 303 -0.41 9.44 -4.17
C PHE A 303 0.37 10.76 -4.01
N HIS A 304 0.31 11.34 -2.82
CA HIS A 304 1.25 12.40 -2.48
C HIS A 304 2.67 11.83 -2.41
N PRO A 305 3.73 12.63 -2.67
CA PRO A 305 5.10 12.14 -2.65
C PRO A 305 5.46 11.39 -1.37
N ASP A 306 5.03 11.89 -0.21
CA ASP A 306 5.30 11.23 1.07
C ASP A 306 4.52 9.93 1.27
N GLN A 307 3.26 9.89 0.80
CA GLN A 307 2.45 8.66 0.81
C GLN A 307 3.03 7.59 -0.12
N LEU A 308 3.61 7.99 -1.25
CA LEU A 308 4.28 7.07 -2.17
C LEU A 308 5.53 6.46 -1.52
N ARG A 309 6.37 7.27 -0.86
CA ARG A 309 7.53 6.78 -0.09
C ARG A 309 7.10 5.81 1.01
N ALA A 310 6.06 6.14 1.76
CA ALA A 310 5.53 5.27 2.81
C ALA A 310 5.07 3.91 2.26
N LYS A 311 4.38 3.92 1.12
CA LYS A 311 3.98 2.72 0.38
C LYS A 311 5.20 1.92 -0.07
N MET A 312 6.23 2.58 -0.60
CA MET A 312 7.48 1.94 -1.00
C MET A 312 8.15 1.23 0.18
N ILE A 313 8.25 1.89 1.35
CA ILE A 313 8.81 1.31 2.59
C ILE A 313 8.05 0.03 2.97
N LEU A 314 6.71 0.10 3.10
CA LEU A 314 5.90 -1.02 3.56
C LEU A 314 5.95 -2.24 2.63
N PHE A 315 5.96 -2.01 1.31
CA PHE A 315 6.10 -3.10 0.35
C PHE A 315 7.52 -3.66 0.30
N ALA A 316 8.57 -2.82 0.39
CA ALA A 316 9.95 -3.30 0.46
C ALA A 316 10.17 -4.15 1.73
N PHE A 317 9.67 -3.66 2.86
CA PHE A 317 9.67 -4.37 4.14
C PHE A 317 8.91 -5.70 4.05
N GLY A 318 7.69 -5.70 3.49
CA GLY A 318 6.90 -6.93 3.34
C GLY A 318 7.61 -7.97 2.47
N ASN A 319 8.23 -7.55 1.36
CA ASN A 319 9.01 -8.47 0.51
C ASN A 319 10.22 -9.01 1.27
N ALA A 320 10.96 -8.16 1.99
CA ALA A 320 12.11 -8.61 2.79
C ALA A 320 11.68 -9.58 3.90
N LEU A 321 10.57 -9.30 4.60
CA LEU A 321 10.07 -10.13 5.69
C LEU A 321 9.53 -11.48 5.19
N ALA A 322 8.83 -11.51 4.05
CA ALA A 322 8.41 -12.76 3.43
C ALA A 322 9.62 -13.65 3.07
N GLN A 323 10.70 -13.05 2.56
CA GLN A 323 11.94 -13.75 2.24
C GLN A 323 12.65 -14.23 3.52
N ALA A 324 12.73 -13.41 4.56
CA ALA A 324 13.33 -13.81 5.83
C ALA A 324 12.60 -15.01 6.43
N ARG A 325 11.27 -15.03 6.35
CA ARG A 325 10.47 -16.16 6.86
C ARG A 325 10.61 -17.42 6.02
N LEU A 326 10.81 -17.27 4.71
CA LEU A 326 11.10 -18.40 3.83
C LEU A 326 12.47 -19.02 4.15
N LEU A 327 13.49 -18.20 4.41
CA LEU A 327 14.88 -18.66 4.64
C LEU A 327 15.14 -19.12 6.07
N TYR A 328 14.64 -18.39 7.07
CA TYR A 328 14.97 -18.57 8.49
C TYR A 328 13.80 -19.11 9.33
N GLY A 329 12.68 -19.45 8.68
CA GLY A 329 11.46 -19.86 9.33
C GLY A 329 10.72 -18.69 10.00
N ASN A 330 9.60 -19.00 10.67
CA ASN A 330 8.72 -18.01 11.27
C ASN A 330 9.16 -17.54 12.68
N THR A 331 10.47 -17.60 12.97
CA THR A 331 11.02 -17.24 14.29
C THR A 331 11.30 -15.74 14.38
N THR A 332 10.98 -15.14 15.53
CA THR A 332 11.30 -13.75 15.85
C THR A 332 12.71 -13.65 16.40
N LYS A 333 13.64 -13.10 15.61
CA LYS A 333 15.05 -12.96 15.98
C LYS A 333 15.72 -11.84 15.19
N VAL A 334 16.89 -11.42 15.68
CA VAL A 334 17.83 -10.64 14.88
C VAL A 334 18.41 -11.55 13.80
N LEU A 335 18.46 -11.07 12.56
CA LEU A 335 18.93 -11.85 11.42
C LEU A 335 20.46 -11.83 11.34
N GLU A 336 21.05 -13.00 11.17
CA GLU A 336 22.51 -13.13 10.99
C GLU A 336 22.99 -12.58 9.64
N GLN A 337 22.19 -12.81 8.59
CA GLN A 337 22.38 -12.19 7.27
C GLN A 337 21.14 -11.35 6.95
N PRO A 338 21.25 -10.02 6.98
CA PRO A 338 20.13 -9.13 6.74
C PRO A 338 19.73 -9.16 5.27
N ILE A 339 18.45 -8.90 5.00
CA ILE A 339 17.89 -8.94 3.64
C ILE A 339 17.72 -7.53 3.11
N VAL A 340 18.31 -7.24 1.95
CA VAL A 340 18.21 -5.93 1.31
C VAL A 340 17.22 -6.00 0.14
N VAL A 341 16.27 -5.06 0.12
CA VAL A 341 15.30 -4.88 -0.98
C VAL A 341 15.26 -3.41 -1.35
N GLN A 342 15.43 -3.11 -2.64
CA GLN A 342 15.34 -1.75 -3.15
C GLN A 342 13.93 -1.46 -3.66
N SER A 343 13.61 -0.17 -3.78
CA SER A 343 12.46 0.26 -4.55
C SER A 343 12.67 1.60 -5.23
N VAL A 344 12.00 1.79 -6.36
CA VAL A 344 11.95 3.05 -7.08
C VAL A 344 10.50 3.41 -7.35
N GLY A 345 10.09 4.60 -6.91
CA GLY A 345 8.79 5.17 -7.19
C GLY A 345 8.90 6.30 -8.19
N THR A 346 8.01 6.36 -9.17
CA THR A 346 7.99 7.47 -10.12
C THR A 346 6.57 7.84 -10.53
N ASP A 347 6.35 9.13 -10.79
CA ASP A 347 5.17 9.63 -11.49
C ASP A 347 5.43 9.83 -13.00
N GLY A 348 6.61 9.44 -13.49
CA GLY A 348 7.11 9.67 -14.84
C GLY A 348 7.94 10.96 -14.99
N ARG A 349 8.00 11.81 -13.96
CA ARG A 349 8.81 13.04 -13.94
C ARG A 349 9.73 13.10 -12.72
N VAL A 350 9.17 12.83 -11.55
CA VAL A 350 9.86 12.77 -10.25
C VAL A 350 10.12 11.30 -9.93
N PHE A 351 11.29 11.04 -9.38
CA PHE A 351 11.74 9.74 -8.91
C PHE A 351 12.02 9.80 -7.42
N GLN A 352 11.73 8.69 -6.77
CA GLN A 352 12.02 8.45 -5.36
C GLN A 352 12.80 7.14 -5.30
N PHE A 353 13.92 7.16 -4.60
CA PHE A 353 14.80 6.02 -4.48
C PHE A 353 14.83 5.56 -3.04
N LEU A 354 14.73 4.24 -2.84
CA LEU A 354 14.71 3.65 -1.53
C LEU A 354 15.50 2.36 -1.50
N VAL A 355 16.26 2.17 -0.42
CA VAL A 355 16.94 0.92 -0.11
C VAL A 355 16.59 0.54 1.31
N LEU A 356 15.96 -0.63 1.49
CA LEU A 356 15.60 -1.15 2.81
C LEU A 356 16.47 -2.34 3.14
N GLN A 357 17.00 -2.35 4.37
CA GLN A 357 17.72 -3.49 4.93
C GLN A 357 16.95 -4.00 6.17
N LEU A 358 16.46 -5.22 6.06
CA LEU A 358 15.79 -5.94 7.15
C LEU A 358 16.84 -6.61 8.03
N ASN A 359 16.98 -6.12 9.26
CA ASN A 359 17.95 -6.59 10.25
C ASN A 359 17.32 -7.50 11.31
N THR A 360 16.02 -7.33 11.60
CA THR A 360 15.34 -8.10 12.64
C THR A 360 13.91 -8.45 12.24
N THR A 361 13.45 -9.62 12.68
CA THR A 361 12.04 -10.03 12.64
C THR A 361 11.35 -9.89 13.99
N ASP A 362 12.07 -9.48 15.04
CA ASP A 362 11.49 -9.11 16.33
C ASP A 362 10.98 -7.66 16.31
N LEU A 363 9.69 -7.57 16.07
CA LEU A 363 8.96 -6.32 15.86
C LEU A 363 7.96 -6.05 16.98
N VAL A 364 7.82 -6.92 18.00
CA VAL A 364 6.76 -6.72 19.01
C VAL A 364 7.08 -5.51 19.90
N SER A 365 8.33 -5.42 20.36
CA SER A 365 8.84 -4.29 21.17
C SER A 365 9.46 -3.19 20.29
N ASP A 366 9.47 -1.96 20.80
CA ASP A 366 10.18 -0.82 20.22
C ASP A 366 11.68 -0.81 20.55
N GLU A 367 12.08 -1.57 21.57
CA GLU A 367 13.46 -1.71 22.01
C GLU A 367 14.27 -2.67 21.12
N GLY A 368 15.59 -2.60 21.22
CA GLY A 368 16.50 -3.44 20.48
C GLY A 368 16.84 -2.91 19.09
N VAL A 369 17.48 -3.79 18.31
CA VAL A 369 17.93 -3.52 16.94
C VAL A 369 16.74 -3.14 16.06
N LYS A 370 16.95 -2.16 15.17
CA LYS A 370 15.96 -1.67 14.22
C LYS A 370 16.42 -1.93 12.79
N ASN A 371 15.45 -1.95 11.89
CA ASN A 371 15.72 -2.01 10.46
C ASN A 371 16.26 -0.67 9.97
N LEU A 372 16.89 -0.65 8.80
CA LEU A 372 17.43 0.58 8.20
C LEU A 372 16.76 0.82 6.84
N VAL A 373 16.47 2.09 6.56
CA VAL A 373 16.03 2.51 5.23
C VAL A 373 16.75 3.79 4.81
N TRP A 374 17.34 3.75 3.63
CA TRP A 374 17.95 4.89 2.95
C TRP A 374 16.96 5.43 1.93
N VAL A 375 16.68 6.73 1.99
CA VAL A 375 15.70 7.35 1.10
C VAL A 375 16.29 8.60 0.48
N ASP A 376 16.20 8.66 -0.84
CA ASP A 376 16.46 9.87 -1.61
C ASP A 376 15.17 10.35 -2.27
N SER A 377 14.76 11.55 -1.87
CA SER A 377 13.41 12.07 -2.10
C SER A 377 13.37 13.04 -3.27
N ASP A 378 12.27 13.01 -4.00
CA ASP A 378 11.82 14.05 -4.93
C ASP A 378 12.86 14.45 -6.00
N GLN A 379 13.57 13.45 -6.54
CA GLN A 379 14.57 13.61 -7.59
C GLN A 379 13.90 13.85 -8.94
N LEU A 380 14.06 15.04 -9.50
CA LEU A 380 13.48 15.37 -10.80
C LEU A 380 14.33 14.77 -11.92
N LEU A 381 13.73 14.03 -12.84
CA LEU A 381 14.42 13.64 -14.07
C LEU A 381 14.45 14.80 -15.08
N TYR A 382 13.34 15.54 -15.15
CA TYR A 382 13.19 16.76 -15.94
C TYR A 382 12.15 17.68 -15.28
N GLN A 383 12.30 19.00 -15.43
CA GLN A 383 11.39 19.98 -14.84
C GLN A 383 10.05 20.02 -15.56
N HIS A 384 10.06 20.10 -16.88
CA HIS A 384 8.86 20.14 -17.72
C HIS A 384 9.12 19.53 -19.10
N PHE A 385 8.06 19.21 -19.84
CA PHE A 385 8.18 18.77 -21.23
C PHE A 385 7.11 19.47 -22.07
N TRP A 386 7.55 20.29 -23.02
CA TRP A 386 6.68 20.93 -23.99
C TRP A 386 6.39 19.99 -25.15
N CYS A 387 5.15 19.51 -25.26
CA CYS A 387 4.70 18.72 -26.41
C CYS A 387 4.47 19.57 -27.67
N ARG A 388 4.28 20.89 -27.51
CA ARG A 388 4.05 21.85 -28.60
C ARG A 388 4.91 23.10 -28.39
N PRO A 389 5.37 23.77 -29.46
CA PRO A 389 6.16 24.98 -29.33
C PRO A 389 5.31 26.12 -28.75
N VAL A 390 5.84 26.85 -27.78
CA VAL A 390 5.17 28.02 -27.22
C VAL A 390 5.55 29.25 -28.04
N ILE A 391 4.61 29.77 -28.82
CA ILE A 391 4.83 30.94 -29.68
C ILE A 391 4.19 32.17 -29.03
N LYS A 392 4.99 33.20 -28.74
CA LYS A 392 4.50 34.51 -28.28
C LYS A 392 4.99 35.58 -29.25
N LYS A 393 4.09 36.46 -29.70
CA LYS A 393 4.42 37.56 -30.65
C LYS A 393 5.17 37.07 -31.90
N LYS A 394 4.75 35.94 -32.49
CA LYS A 394 5.37 35.28 -33.66
C LYS A 394 6.82 34.79 -33.45
N VAL A 395 7.29 34.70 -32.20
CA VAL A 395 8.60 34.14 -31.85
C VAL A 395 8.40 32.88 -31.00
N VAL A 396 9.15 31.82 -31.31
CA VAL A 396 9.19 30.61 -30.49
C VAL A 396 9.94 30.95 -29.19
N VAL A 397 9.21 30.96 -28.07
CA VAL A 397 9.78 31.22 -26.74
C VAL A 397 10.28 29.93 -26.12
N GLU A 398 9.51 28.85 -26.25
CA GLU A 398 9.89 27.53 -25.74
C GLU A 398 9.80 26.50 -26.89
N PRO A 399 10.90 25.82 -27.24
CA PRO A 399 10.88 24.74 -28.22
C PRO A 399 10.23 23.48 -27.65
N VAL A 400 9.87 22.55 -28.54
CA VAL A 400 9.38 21.22 -28.16
C VAL A 400 10.52 20.43 -27.52
N GLY A 401 10.26 19.80 -26.37
CA GLY A 401 11.21 18.94 -25.68
C GLY A 401 11.23 19.09 -24.16
N PRO A 402 12.13 18.33 -23.50
CA PRO A 402 12.32 18.41 -22.06
C PRO A 402 13.09 19.67 -21.66
N ILE A 403 12.71 20.25 -20.52
CA ILE A 403 13.37 21.38 -19.88
C ILE A 403 13.90 20.95 -18.52
N GLY A 404 15.10 21.43 -18.16
CA GLY A 404 15.69 21.20 -16.86
C GLY A 404 15.97 19.72 -16.60
N PHE A 405 16.52 19.02 -17.60
CA PHE A 405 16.95 17.64 -17.47
C PHE A 405 18.10 17.53 -16.45
N GLN A 406 17.98 16.58 -15.52
CA GLN A 406 18.98 16.32 -14.48
C GLN A 406 19.56 14.91 -14.66
N PRO A 407 20.82 14.77 -15.13
CA PRO A 407 21.42 13.47 -15.38
C PRO A 407 21.68 12.66 -14.09
N GLU A 408 21.83 13.35 -12.95
CA GLU A 408 22.05 12.73 -11.64
C GLU A 408 20.94 11.76 -11.24
N THR A 409 19.69 12.09 -11.55
CA THR A 409 18.53 11.22 -11.28
C THR A 409 18.67 9.88 -12.00
N PHE A 410 19.13 9.89 -13.27
CA PHE A 410 19.38 8.64 -13.99
C PHE A 410 20.62 7.90 -13.48
N ARG A 411 21.67 8.61 -13.04
CA ARG A 411 22.84 7.96 -12.42
C ARG A 411 22.45 7.16 -11.18
N LYS A 412 21.62 7.72 -10.31
CA LYS A 412 21.08 7.03 -9.12
C LYS A 412 20.21 5.83 -9.50
N PHE A 413 19.38 5.97 -10.54
CA PHE A 413 18.59 4.87 -11.09
C PHE A 413 19.47 3.72 -11.59
N LEU A 414 20.52 4.04 -12.35
CA LEU A 414 21.49 3.08 -12.87
C LEU A 414 22.29 2.40 -11.75
N ALA A 415 22.75 3.15 -10.76
CA ALA A 415 23.45 2.61 -9.58
C ALA A 415 22.64 1.55 -8.85
N LEU A 416 21.35 1.83 -8.60
CA LEU A 416 20.46 0.83 -7.99
C LEU A 416 20.32 -0.41 -8.86
N TYR A 417 20.18 -0.25 -10.18
CA TYR A 417 20.07 -1.38 -11.11
C TYR A 417 21.36 -2.22 -11.18
N LEU A 418 22.54 -1.60 -11.06
CA LEU A 418 23.85 -2.28 -11.08
C LEU A 418 24.25 -2.90 -9.73
N HIS A 419 23.60 -2.50 -8.63
CA HIS A 419 23.88 -3.04 -7.30
C HIS A 419 23.79 -4.58 -7.29
N GLY A 420 24.78 -5.26 -6.73
CA GLY A 420 24.85 -6.73 -6.70
C GLY A 420 25.14 -7.41 -8.05
N ALA A 421 25.54 -6.64 -9.07
CA ALA A 421 26.01 -7.17 -10.35
C ALA A 421 27.46 -6.80 -10.64
N VAL A 422 27.92 -5.67 -10.11
CA VAL A 422 29.28 -5.14 -10.24
C VAL A 422 30.09 -5.42 -8.98
#